data_AF-A0A498GWJ2-F1
#
_entry.id   AF-A0A498GWJ2-F1
#
_cell.length_a   1.000
_cell.length_b   1.000
_cell.length_c   1.000
_cell.angle_alpha   90.00
_cell.angle_beta   90.00
_cell.angle_gamma   90.00
#
_symmetry.space_group_name_H-M   'P 1'
#
loop_
_entity.id
_entity.type
_entity.pdbx_description
1 polymer ?
#
loop_
_entity_poly.entity_id
_entity_poly.type
_entity_poly.pdbx_seq_one_letter_code
_entity_poly.pdbx_strand_id
1 'polypeptide(L)'
;MSKIETTIKFVKELAEYYGAKNKDNFNDYIFRSNTKEEALSQGGAFFGLISPEEEPSGPYHDLSLVIFPDKEDKPWLISIIVGSLGFKNDYELASLPGVRRLFSSIVSENGFCKTSFLDIESSLPKQLTSKIPNLWKTLKSYSKLQLATEIIWNPESEAGKKIIAGFIAAYAQLRNFPGNAEQRKNVSRAITEISRGKIINDEEEALNLVLKRKFVILQGAPGTGKTRLAKIISQKLDAETFFTQFHAETSYSDFIYGIRPDLESGKVSYVEQRGIFYESLKTAVDNPKIKVALIIDEINRANLSNVLGPIFYLFEYQLNDNSVEIDIGGKYWVTNIPSNYYVICTMNTADRSLAVVDFALRRRFAWYTLKPHMIESTETNKFFKEDFLAFNEIFNWYANSEELSLQPGQAYFLAKDKEEMKNRIRYELLPLIREYLAEGLLLNARDEFAKYFYDQIEEVLFE
;
A
#
# COMPACT_ATOMS: atom_id res chain seq x y z
N MET A 1 9.11 23.65 -36.43
CA MET A 1 7.91 23.27 -35.65
C MET A 1 7.97 24.00 -34.33
N SER A 2 6.85 24.53 -33.88
CA SER A 2 6.75 25.11 -32.52
C SER A 2 6.90 24.01 -31.46
N LYS A 3 7.28 24.38 -30.23
CA LYS A 3 7.36 23.46 -29.07
C LYS A 3 6.07 22.64 -28.89
N ILE A 4 4.92 23.27 -29.14
CA ILE A 4 3.59 22.65 -29.10
C ILE A 4 3.44 21.60 -30.20
N GLU A 5 3.79 21.93 -31.46
CA GLU A 5 3.72 20.98 -32.58
C GLU A 5 4.61 19.76 -32.37
N THR A 6 5.85 19.97 -31.92
CA THR A 6 6.80 18.90 -31.62
C THR A 6 6.25 17.98 -30.52
N THR A 7 5.65 18.56 -29.46
CA THR A 7 5.08 17.79 -28.35
C THR A 7 3.82 17.04 -28.77
N ILE A 8 2.96 17.65 -29.60
CA ILE A 8 1.77 16.99 -30.17
C ILE A 8 2.19 15.76 -30.98
N LYS A 9 3.22 15.88 -31.82
CA LYS A 9 3.76 14.77 -32.59
C LYS A 9 4.26 13.66 -31.68
N PHE A 10 5.06 14.02 -30.66
CA PHE A 10 5.57 13.06 -29.67
C PHE A 10 4.45 12.31 -28.92
N VAL A 11 3.38 13.00 -28.53
CA VAL A 11 2.22 12.39 -27.87
C VAL A 11 1.52 11.36 -28.75
N LYS A 12 1.33 11.67 -30.03
CA LYS A 12 0.71 10.74 -31.00
C LYS A 12 1.59 9.51 -31.23
N GLU A 13 2.90 9.73 -31.43
CA GLU A 13 3.88 8.65 -31.59
C GLU A 13 3.93 7.73 -30.36
N LEU A 14 3.84 8.30 -29.15
CA LEU A 14 3.76 7.52 -27.90
C LEU A 14 2.49 6.69 -27.80
N ALA A 15 1.33 7.25 -28.17
CA ALA A 15 0.07 6.51 -28.13
C ALA A 15 0.14 5.26 -29.05
N GLU A 16 0.63 5.43 -30.28
CA GLU A 16 0.84 4.32 -31.22
C GLU A 16 1.90 3.32 -30.70
N TYR A 17 3.00 3.83 -30.12
CA TYR A 17 4.06 3.01 -29.53
C TYR A 17 3.54 2.13 -28.39
N TYR A 18 2.59 2.63 -27.60
CA TYR A 18 1.92 1.87 -26.54
C TYR A 18 0.72 1.05 -27.02
N GLY A 19 0.45 1.04 -28.33
CA GLY A 19 -0.48 0.10 -28.96
C GLY A 19 -1.80 0.68 -29.45
N ALA A 20 -2.01 2.00 -29.34
CA ALA A 20 -3.22 2.62 -29.87
C ALA A 20 -3.31 2.43 -31.39
N LYS A 21 -4.49 2.01 -31.86
CA LYS A 21 -4.83 1.80 -33.26
C LYS A 21 -5.78 2.90 -33.71
N ASN A 22 -5.28 3.78 -34.57
CA ASN A 22 -6.07 4.81 -35.27
C ASN A 22 -5.91 4.62 -36.78
N LYS A 23 -6.34 3.45 -37.28
CA LYS A 23 -6.34 3.06 -38.70
C LYS A 23 -7.57 2.20 -38.98
N ASP A 24 -8.12 2.31 -40.19
CA ASP A 24 -9.16 1.43 -40.74
C ASP A 24 -10.46 1.34 -39.91
N ASN A 25 -11.23 2.44 -39.86
CA ASN A 25 -12.56 2.58 -39.22
C ASN A 25 -12.65 2.27 -37.72
N PHE A 26 -11.56 1.87 -37.07
CA PHE A 26 -11.46 1.69 -35.62
C PHE A 26 -10.43 2.68 -35.07
N ASN A 27 -10.87 3.55 -34.17
CA ASN A 27 -10.01 4.49 -33.49
C ASN A 27 -10.06 4.16 -31.99
N ASP A 28 -8.91 3.95 -31.38
CA ASP A 28 -8.79 3.76 -29.93
C ASP A 28 -8.94 5.10 -29.18
N TYR A 29 -8.72 6.23 -29.86
CA TYR A 29 -8.93 7.56 -29.31
C TYR A 29 -9.16 8.61 -30.40
N ILE A 30 -9.77 9.74 -30.03
CA ILE A 30 -9.80 10.95 -30.85
C ILE A 30 -8.77 11.94 -30.32
N PHE A 31 -7.91 12.45 -31.21
CA PHE A 31 -6.97 13.52 -30.86
C PHE A 31 -7.65 14.87 -31.01
N ARG A 32 -7.88 15.59 -29.92
CA ARG A 32 -8.36 16.98 -29.97
C ARG A 32 -7.23 17.96 -29.66
N SER A 33 -7.22 19.10 -30.35
CA SER A 33 -6.23 20.16 -30.16
C SER A 33 -6.85 21.53 -30.42
N ASN A 34 -6.75 22.41 -29.44
CA ASN A 34 -7.04 23.83 -29.55
C ASN A 34 -5.81 24.62 -29.11
N THR A 35 -4.91 24.93 -30.04
CA THR A 35 -3.59 25.52 -29.73
C THR A 35 -3.31 26.80 -30.50
N LYS A 36 -4.35 27.43 -31.07
CA LYS A 36 -4.26 28.72 -31.75
C LYS A 36 -3.88 29.83 -30.77
N GLU A 37 -3.33 30.93 -31.28
CA GLU A 37 -2.87 32.05 -30.44
C GLU A 37 -3.96 32.66 -29.56
N GLU A 38 -5.19 32.72 -30.07
CA GLU A 38 -6.38 33.17 -29.34
C GLU A 38 -6.64 32.28 -28.12
N ALA A 39 -6.61 30.96 -28.32
CA ALA A 39 -6.82 29.98 -27.26
C ALA A 39 -5.73 30.08 -26.17
N LEU A 40 -4.47 30.25 -26.56
CA LEU A 40 -3.36 30.44 -25.63
C LEU A 40 -3.54 31.72 -24.80
N SER A 41 -3.93 32.82 -25.44
CA SER A 41 -4.09 34.12 -24.77
C SER A 41 -5.30 34.15 -23.82
N GLN A 42 -6.34 33.37 -24.14
CA GLN A 42 -7.57 33.27 -23.36
C GLN A 42 -7.52 32.17 -22.29
N GLY A 43 -6.48 31.31 -22.26
CA GLY A 43 -6.40 30.16 -21.36
C GLY A 43 -7.33 29.00 -21.77
N GLY A 44 -7.72 28.95 -23.04
CA GLY A 44 -8.50 27.86 -23.62
C GLY A 44 -7.64 26.84 -24.36
N ALA A 45 -6.30 26.94 -24.28
CA ALA A 45 -5.40 26.09 -25.03
C ALA A 45 -5.26 24.70 -24.41
N PHE A 46 -5.40 23.66 -25.23
CA PHE A 46 -5.22 22.27 -24.82
C PHE A 46 -4.96 21.36 -26.02
N PHE A 47 -4.42 20.18 -25.78
CA PHE A 47 -4.49 19.05 -26.69
C PHE A 47 -4.46 17.74 -25.91
N GLY A 48 -5.00 16.66 -26.48
CA GLY A 48 -5.11 15.42 -25.73
C GLY A 48 -5.76 14.26 -26.45
N LEU A 49 -5.85 13.14 -25.74
CA LEU A 49 -6.50 11.90 -26.14
C LEU A 49 -7.84 11.83 -25.42
N ILE A 50 -8.93 11.75 -26.17
CA ILE A 50 -10.28 11.59 -25.63
C ILE A 50 -10.92 10.31 -26.15
N SER A 51 -12.06 9.93 -25.55
CA SER A 51 -12.84 8.75 -25.95
C SER A 51 -13.12 8.76 -27.47
N PRO A 52 -13.02 7.61 -28.16
CA PRO A 52 -13.32 7.51 -29.59
C PRO A 52 -14.81 7.65 -29.93
N GLU A 53 -15.70 7.59 -28.94
CA GLU A 53 -17.14 7.80 -29.13
C GLU A 53 -17.56 9.28 -29.17
N GLU A 54 -16.63 10.18 -28.86
CA GLU A 54 -16.90 11.61 -28.77
C GLU A 54 -16.75 12.32 -30.12
N GLU A 55 -17.33 13.50 -30.24
CA GLU A 55 -17.17 14.28 -31.47
C GLU A 55 -15.72 14.80 -31.64
N PRO A 56 -15.31 15.32 -32.79
CA PRO A 56 -13.99 15.98 -32.92
C PRO A 56 -13.93 17.38 -32.28
N SER A 57 -15.08 17.96 -31.91
CA SER A 57 -15.17 19.30 -31.32
C SER A 57 -16.38 19.46 -30.39
N GLY A 58 -16.40 20.51 -29.57
CA GLY A 58 -17.49 20.80 -28.63
C GLY A 58 -17.29 20.22 -27.23
N PRO A 59 -18.30 20.31 -26.35
CA PRO A 59 -18.25 19.65 -25.04
C PRO A 59 -18.26 18.11 -25.23
N TYR A 60 -17.73 17.36 -24.25
CA TYR A 60 -17.58 15.90 -24.32
C TYR A 60 -17.68 15.27 -22.93
N HIS A 61 -17.88 13.96 -22.85
CA HIS A 61 -17.96 13.19 -21.60
C HIS A 61 -16.65 12.46 -21.27
N ASP A 62 -16.64 11.78 -20.12
CA ASP A 62 -15.73 10.67 -19.79
C ASP A 62 -14.25 11.04 -19.60
N LEU A 63 -13.42 10.05 -19.24
CA LEU A 63 -12.02 10.25 -18.86
C LEU A 63 -11.15 10.54 -20.08
N SER A 64 -10.42 11.64 -20.02
CA SER A 64 -9.55 12.10 -21.10
C SER A 64 -8.20 12.55 -20.58
N LEU A 65 -7.16 12.29 -21.35
CA LEU A 65 -5.81 12.72 -21.03
C LEU A 65 -5.50 14.00 -21.81
N VAL A 66 -5.31 15.11 -21.09
CA VAL A 66 -5.17 16.44 -21.67
C VAL A 66 -3.90 17.13 -21.17
N ILE A 67 -3.21 17.78 -22.09
CA ILE A 67 -2.10 18.68 -21.82
C ILE A 67 -2.56 20.11 -22.09
N PHE A 68 -2.33 20.99 -21.12
CA PHE A 68 -2.56 22.42 -21.18
C PHE A 68 -1.22 23.13 -21.39
N PRO A 69 -0.90 23.53 -22.64
CA PRO A 69 0.35 24.22 -22.94
C PRO A 69 0.29 25.70 -22.59
N ASP A 70 1.47 26.30 -22.44
CA ASP A 70 1.68 27.75 -22.42
C ASP A 70 2.63 28.16 -23.55
N LYS A 71 2.71 29.47 -23.82
CA LYS A 71 3.75 30.07 -24.66
C LYS A 71 5.06 30.16 -23.86
N GLU A 72 6.18 30.30 -24.57
CA GLU A 72 7.51 30.55 -23.96
C GLU A 72 8.04 29.38 -23.09
N ASP A 73 9.16 29.59 -22.39
CA ASP A 73 9.75 28.63 -21.43
C ASP A 73 9.03 28.66 -20.08
N LYS A 74 7.70 28.51 -20.13
CA LYS A 74 6.84 28.43 -18.95
C LYS A 74 6.36 27.00 -18.71
N PRO A 75 6.00 26.65 -17.46
CA PRO A 75 5.52 25.32 -17.14
C PRO A 75 4.18 25.03 -17.80
N TRP A 76 4.01 23.80 -18.25
CA TRP A 76 2.76 23.23 -18.76
C TRP A 76 2.11 22.35 -17.70
N LEU A 77 0.90 21.87 -17.99
CA LEU A 77 0.17 20.97 -17.11
C LEU A 77 -0.35 19.77 -17.90
N ILE A 78 -0.10 18.55 -17.42
CA ILE A 78 -0.75 17.33 -17.93
C ILE A 78 -1.75 16.84 -16.91
N SER A 79 -2.90 16.34 -17.36
CA SER A 79 -3.93 15.85 -16.45
C SER A 79 -4.82 14.78 -17.07
N ILE A 80 -5.15 13.77 -16.28
CA ILE A 80 -6.37 12.97 -16.50
C ILE A 80 -7.55 13.79 -15.97
N ILE A 81 -8.51 14.05 -16.84
CA ILE A 81 -9.67 14.90 -16.58
C ILE A 81 -10.97 14.17 -16.93
N VAL A 82 -12.09 14.68 -16.42
CA VAL A 82 -13.43 14.34 -16.92
C VAL A 82 -13.85 15.38 -17.95
N GLY A 83 -14.47 14.94 -19.04
CA GLY A 83 -15.07 15.84 -20.02
C GLY A 83 -16.07 16.82 -19.38
N SER A 84 -16.30 17.96 -20.05
CA SER A 84 -17.14 19.04 -19.52
C SER A 84 -18.61 18.65 -19.30
N LEU A 85 -19.07 17.55 -19.90
CA LEU A 85 -20.40 16.99 -19.71
C LEU A 85 -20.46 15.92 -18.61
N GLY A 86 -19.36 15.67 -17.90
CA GLY A 86 -19.29 14.67 -16.84
C GLY A 86 -19.14 13.25 -17.37
N PHE A 87 -19.53 12.27 -16.56
CA PHE A 87 -19.46 10.85 -16.92
C PHE A 87 -20.66 10.42 -17.76
N LYS A 88 -20.41 9.54 -18.73
CA LYS A 88 -21.40 8.82 -19.53
C LYS A 88 -21.15 7.32 -19.47
N ASN A 89 -19.95 6.88 -19.85
CA ASN A 89 -19.55 5.47 -19.87
C ASN A 89 -18.50 5.13 -18.79
N ASP A 90 -17.68 6.10 -18.37
CA ASP A 90 -16.54 5.84 -17.49
C ASP A 90 -16.87 5.94 -15.99
N TYR A 91 -18.13 6.05 -15.59
CA TYR A 91 -18.48 6.20 -14.18
C TYR A 91 -17.98 5.03 -13.33
N GLU A 92 -18.26 3.80 -13.76
CA GLU A 92 -17.80 2.58 -13.08
C GLU A 92 -16.28 2.51 -13.08
N LEU A 93 -15.65 2.77 -14.23
CA LEU A 93 -14.20 2.80 -14.37
C LEU A 93 -13.56 3.80 -13.38
N ALA A 94 -14.07 5.03 -13.32
CA ALA A 94 -13.59 6.07 -12.40
C ALA A 94 -13.85 5.75 -10.92
N SER A 95 -14.84 4.89 -10.63
CA SER A 95 -15.12 4.42 -9.27
C SER A 95 -14.10 3.37 -8.78
N LEU A 96 -13.41 2.69 -9.70
CA LEU A 96 -12.44 1.66 -9.34
C LEU A 96 -11.23 2.28 -8.60
N PRO A 97 -10.89 1.78 -7.40
CA PRO A 97 -9.74 2.27 -6.65
C PRO A 97 -8.40 2.19 -7.42
N GLY A 98 -8.27 1.22 -8.32
CA GLY A 98 -7.12 1.02 -9.19
C GLY A 98 -6.80 2.17 -10.13
N VAL A 99 -7.83 2.81 -10.70
CA VAL A 99 -7.63 3.95 -11.61
C VAL A 99 -6.96 5.08 -10.85
N ARG A 100 -7.45 5.41 -9.66
CA ARG A 100 -6.82 6.40 -8.80
C ARG A 100 -5.39 5.99 -8.43
N ARG A 101 -5.16 4.73 -8.04
CA ARG A 101 -3.82 4.24 -7.68
C ARG A 101 -2.81 4.40 -8.82
N LEU A 102 -3.21 3.99 -10.03
CA LEU A 102 -2.40 4.11 -11.24
C LEU A 102 -1.88 5.54 -11.43
N PHE A 103 -2.77 6.53 -11.44
CA PHE A 103 -2.34 7.93 -11.62
C PHE A 103 -1.65 8.51 -10.39
N SER A 104 -2.07 8.15 -9.17
CA SER A 104 -1.41 8.63 -7.95
C SER A 104 0.05 8.17 -7.84
N SER A 105 0.37 7.00 -8.41
CA SER A 105 1.72 6.44 -8.39
C SER A 105 2.72 7.25 -9.22
N ILE A 106 2.24 7.94 -10.26
CA ILE A 106 3.05 8.71 -11.23
C ILE A 106 3.01 10.23 -11.00
N VAL A 107 2.21 10.69 -10.03
CA VAL A 107 2.10 12.12 -9.68
C VAL A 107 3.16 12.50 -8.62
N SER A 108 3.86 13.59 -8.88
CA SER A 108 4.96 14.10 -8.07
C SER A 108 4.50 14.99 -6.90
N GLU A 109 5.41 15.53 -6.07
CA GLU A 109 5.10 16.55 -5.06
C GLU A 109 4.77 17.91 -5.70
N ASN A 110 5.01 18.02 -7.00
CA ASN A 110 4.64 19.16 -7.81
C ASN A 110 3.26 19.02 -8.44
N GLY A 111 2.71 17.81 -8.52
CA GLY A 111 1.37 17.56 -9.01
C GLY A 111 0.31 17.48 -7.91
N PHE A 112 -0.86 16.96 -8.29
CA PHE A 112 -1.98 16.71 -7.39
C PHE A 112 -2.82 15.54 -7.91
N CYS A 113 -3.36 14.73 -7.00
CA CYS A 113 -4.28 13.66 -7.30
C CYS A 113 -5.45 13.72 -6.32
N LYS A 114 -6.69 13.75 -6.83
CA LYS A 114 -7.89 13.72 -6.01
C LYS A 114 -7.97 12.44 -5.19
N THR A 115 -8.65 12.54 -4.05
CA THR A 115 -8.94 11.39 -3.17
C THR A 115 -10.01 10.48 -3.75
N SER A 116 -10.90 11.03 -4.59
CA SER A 116 -11.89 10.31 -5.39
C SER A 116 -11.88 10.83 -6.82
N PHE A 117 -11.93 9.92 -7.79
CA PHE A 117 -12.02 10.27 -9.21
C PHE A 117 -13.46 10.57 -9.63
N LEU A 118 -14.45 10.31 -8.76
CA LEU A 118 -15.83 10.72 -8.94
C LEU A 118 -16.09 12.17 -8.50
N ASP A 119 -15.15 12.78 -7.77
CA ASP A 119 -15.26 14.18 -7.36
C ASP A 119 -14.95 15.09 -8.54
N ILE A 120 -16.01 15.60 -9.18
CA ILE A 120 -15.95 16.62 -10.25
C ILE A 120 -16.38 18.01 -9.77
N GLU A 121 -16.49 18.21 -8.44
CA GLU A 121 -16.98 19.45 -7.85
C GLU A 121 -15.88 20.26 -7.16
N SER A 122 -14.89 19.58 -6.57
CA SER A 122 -13.77 20.22 -5.90
C SER A 122 -12.76 20.75 -6.91
N SER A 123 -12.35 22.00 -6.76
CA SER A 123 -11.23 22.58 -7.50
C SER A 123 -9.88 22.08 -6.99
N LEU A 124 -8.84 22.22 -7.82
CA LEU A 124 -7.45 21.98 -7.43
C LEU A 124 -7.03 22.82 -6.21
N PRO A 125 -6.12 22.32 -5.35
CA PRO A 125 -5.61 23.07 -4.21
C PRO A 125 -4.84 24.32 -4.63
N LYS A 126 -4.94 25.37 -3.81
CA LYS A 126 -4.21 26.64 -4.03
C LYS A 126 -2.69 26.44 -4.12
N GLN A 127 -2.15 25.49 -3.37
CA GLN A 127 -0.72 25.15 -3.37
C GLN A 127 -0.22 24.68 -4.75
N LEU A 128 -1.06 24.00 -5.53
CA LEU A 128 -0.71 23.63 -6.90
C LEU A 128 -0.84 24.84 -7.82
N THR A 129 -1.97 25.53 -7.77
CA THR A 129 -2.27 26.63 -8.71
C THR A 129 -1.27 27.79 -8.59
N SER A 130 -0.68 28.00 -7.42
CA SER A 130 0.35 29.03 -7.21
C SER A 130 1.70 28.71 -7.87
N LYS A 131 1.99 27.44 -8.17
CA LYS A 131 3.22 27.03 -8.87
C LYS A 131 3.17 27.32 -10.38
N ILE A 132 1.97 27.47 -10.94
CA ILE A 132 1.72 27.66 -12.37
C ILE A 132 0.79 28.87 -12.64
N PRO A 133 1.17 30.08 -12.19
CA PRO A 133 0.33 31.27 -12.33
C PRO A 133 0.05 31.63 -13.80
N ASN A 134 0.91 31.21 -14.71
CA ASN A 134 0.75 31.38 -16.15
C ASN A 134 -0.53 30.71 -16.70
N LEU A 135 -0.92 29.57 -16.12
CA LEU A 135 -2.13 28.83 -16.53
C LEU A 135 -3.39 29.22 -15.74
N TRP A 136 -3.39 30.33 -14.99
CA TRP A 136 -4.53 30.74 -14.16
C TRP A 136 -5.88 30.75 -14.91
N LYS A 137 -5.93 31.29 -16.13
CA LYS A 137 -7.17 31.36 -16.92
C LYS A 137 -7.70 29.96 -17.28
N THR A 138 -6.79 29.05 -17.61
CA THR A 138 -7.09 27.64 -17.88
C THR A 138 -7.62 26.96 -16.62
N LEU A 139 -6.93 27.12 -15.49
CA LEU A 139 -7.33 26.54 -14.21
C LEU A 139 -8.68 27.06 -13.72
N LYS A 140 -8.99 28.34 -13.98
CA LYS A 140 -10.31 28.90 -13.65
C LYS A 140 -11.44 28.15 -14.35
N SER A 141 -11.22 27.69 -15.58
CA SER A 141 -12.23 27.02 -16.40
C SER A 141 -12.30 25.52 -16.13
N TYR A 142 -11.16 24.86 -15.88
CA TYR A 142 -11.06 23.39 -15.85
C TYR A 142 -10.66 22.79 -14.49
N SER A 143 -10.39 23.60 -13.45
CA SER A 143 -9.87 23.09 -12.16
C SER A 143 -10.71 22.01 -11.50
N LYS A 144 -12.04 22.07 -11.66
CA LYS A 144 -12.94 21.06 -11.10
C LYS A 144 -12.85 19.70 -11.78
N LEU A 145 -12.53 19.71 -13.07
CA LEU A 145 -12.53 18.53 -13.93
C LEU A 145 -11.20 17.75 -13.89
N GLN A 146 -10.15 18.32 -13.29
CA GLN A 146 -8.84 17.69 -13.19
C GLN A 146 -8.79 16.71 -12.02
N LEU A 147 -8.56 15.43 -12.32
CA LEU A 147 -8.57 14.35 -11.33
C LEU A 147 -7.17 14.04 -10.82
N ALA A 148 -6.20 13.88 -11.73
CA ALA A 148 -4.79 13.79 -11.38
C ALA A 148 -3.97 14.58 -12.40
N THR A 149 -2.98 15.33 -11.91
CA THR A 149 -2.25 16.31 -12.72
C THR A 149 -0.80 16.44 -12.27
N GLU A 150 0.08 16.71 -13.23
CA GLU A 150 1.51 16.92 -13.04
C GLU A 150 1.98 18.18 -13.79
N ILE A 151 2.89 18.93 -13.16
CA ILE A 151 3.50 20.10 -13.79
C ILE A 151 4.64 19.63 -14.69
N ILE A 152 4.62 20.06 -15.94
CA ILE A 152 5.71 19.85 -16.89
C ILE A 152 6.50 21.14 -17.00
N TRP A 153 7.61 21.25 -16.26
CA TRP A 153 8.46 22.44 -16.26
C TRP A 153 9.00 22.79 -17.65
N ASN A 154 9.40 21.77 -18.41
CA ASN A 154 9.80 21.92 -19.81
C ASN A 154 9.49 20.63 -20.60
N PRO A 155 8.54 20.63 -21.55
CA PRO A 155 8.14 19.43 -22.30
C PRO A 155 9.23 18.86 -23.23
N GLU A 156 10.23 19.65 -23.61
CA GLU A 156 11.34 19.18 -24.46
C GLU A 156 12.50 18.59 -23.66
N SER A 157 12.53 18.81 -22.35
CA SER A 157 13.52 18.21 -21.46
C SER A 157 13.29 16.71 -21.28
N GLU A 158 14.34 15.96 -20.95
CA GLU A 158 14.24 14.53 -20.62
C GLU A 158 13.21 14.25 -19.51
N ALA A 159 13.20 15.06 -18.45
CA ALA A 159 12.23 14.93 -17.37
C ALA A 159 10.79 15.18 -17.84
N GLY A 160 10.57 16.23 -18.64
CA GLY A 160 9.24 16.52 -19.20
C GLY A 160 8.73 15.44 -20.14
N LYS A 161 9.60 14.91 -21.01
CA LYS A 161 9.27 13.79 -21.90
C LYS A 161 8.90 12.53 -21.12
N LYS A 162 9.62 12.22 -20.04
CA LYS A 162 9.29 11.08 -19.16
C LYS A 162 7.93 11.23 -18.49
N ILE A 163 7.60 12.43 -17.98
CA ILE A 163 6.28 12.72 -17.41
C ILE A 163 5.18 12.50 -18.47
N ILE A 164 5.34 13.07 -19.66
CA ILE A 164 4.38 12.89 -20.76
C ILE A 164 4.25 11.41 -21.12
N ALA A 165 5.37 10.71 -21.30
CA ALA A 165 5.40 9.29 -21.65
C ALA A 165 4.70 8.41 -20.60
N GLY A 166 4.91 8.67 -19.31
CA GLY A 166 4.28 7.89 -18.24
C GLY A 166 2.79 8.16 -18.08
N PHE A 167 2.33 9.40 -18.27
CA PHE A 167 0.89 9.70 -18.29
C PHE A 167 0.19 9.07 -19.50
N ILE A 168 0.80 9.13 -20.69
CA ILE A 168 0.27 8.49 -21.90
C ILE A 168 0.26 6.96 -21.72
N ALA A 169 1.28 6.38 -21.10
CA ALA A 169 1.33 4.96 -20.75
C ALA A 169 0.22 4.56 -19.75
N ALA A 170 0.01 5.36 -18.71
CA ALA A 170 -1.08 5.13 -17.75
C ALA A 170 -2.46 5.21 -18.41
N TYR A 171 -2.67 6.17 -19.32
CA TYR A 171 -3.91 6.24 -20.11
C TYR A 171 -4.06 5.05 -21.07
N ALA A 172 -2.97 4.62 -21.71
CA ALA A 172 -2.95 3.43 -22.55
C ALA A 172 -3.29 2.16 -21.77
N GLN A 173 -2.82 2.03 -20.53
CA GLN A 173 -3.20 0.93 -19.64
C GLN A 173 -4.68 1.02 -19.24
N LEU A 174 -5.17 2.21 -18.87
CA LEU A 174 -6.58 2.44 -18.54
C LEU A 174 -7.52 2.07 -19.69
N ARG A 175 -7.13 2.38 -20.94
CA ARG A 175 -7.89 2.13 -22.16
C ARG A 175 -7.58 0.80 -22.84
N ASN A 176 -6.71 -0.02 -22.26
CA ASN A 176 -6.30 -1.32 -22.81
C ASN A 176 -5.73 -1.26 -24.24
N PHE A 177 -4.93 -0.24 -24.57
CA PHE A 177 -4.27 -0.12 -25.88
C PHE A 177 -3.26 -1.24 -26.19
N PRO A 178 -2.43 -1.73 -25.24
CA PRO A 178 -1.39 -2.71 -25.55
C PRO A 178 -1.92 -4.06 -26.06
N GLY A 179 -1.77 -4.31 -27.36
CA GLY A 179 -2.20 -5.56 -27.99
C GLY A 179 -1.21 -6.73 -27.86
N ASN A 180 0.05 -6.47 -27.52
CA ASN A 180 1.10 -7.49 -27.41
C ASN A 180 2.02 -7.33 -26.19
N ALA A 181 2.86 -8.34 -25.93
CA ALA A 181 3.73 -8.39 -24.76
C ALA A 181 4.78 -7.27 -24.72
N GLU A 182 5.31 -6.87 -25.89
CA GLU A 182 6.31 -5.80 -25.97
C GLU A 182 5.67 -4.43 -25.65
N GLN A 183 4.48 -4.15 -26.17
CA GLN A 183 3.72 -2.95 -25.83
C GLN A 183 3.38 -2.88 -24.33
N ARG A 184 2.96 -4.00 -23.73
CA ARG A 184 2.70 -4.09 -22.28
C ARG A 184 3.96 -3.79 -21.47
N LYS A 185 5.11 -4.33 -21.89
CA LYS A 185 6.41 -4.06 -21.27
C LYS A 185 6.81 -2.59 -21.38
N ASN A 186 6.59 -1.97 -22.54
CA ASN A 186 6.88 -0.56 -22.77
C ASN A 186 6.03 0.37 -21.90
N VAL A 187 4.73 0.09 -21.79
CA VAL A 187 3.81 0.81 -20.89
C VAL A 187 4.26 0.68 -19.44
N SER A 188 4.49 -0.55 -18.98
CA SER A 188 4.94 -0.82 -17.60
C SER A 188 6.24 -0.11 -17.26
N ARG A 189 7.22 -0.11 -18.19
CA ARG A 189 8.48 0.61 -18.05
C ARG A 189 8.27 2.12 -17.90
N ALA A 190 7.49 2.73 -18.77
CA ALA A 190 7.25 4.18 -18.75
C ALA A 190 6.55 4.63 -17.46
N ILE A 191 5.59 3.85 -16.96
CA ILE A 191 4.94 4.09 -15.66
C ILE A 191 5.97 3.96 -14.53
N THR A 192 6.75 2.88 -14.52
CA THR A 192 7.74 2.60 -13.46
C THR A 192 8.85 3.67 -13.40
N GLU A 193 9.30 4.20 -14.54
CA GLU A 193 10.33 5.23 -14.62
C GLU A 193 9.97 6.54 -13.88
N ILE A 194 8.67 6.84 -13.75
CA ILE A 194 8.17 8.02 -13.02
C ILE A 194 7.39 7.66 -11.76
N SER A 195 7.23 6.36 -11.47
CA SER A 195 6.47 5.88 -10.31
C SER A 195 7.23 6.12 -9.01
N ARG A 196 6.49 6.48 -7.97
CA ARG A 196 6.98 6.65 -6.60
C ARG A 196 6.99 5.33 -5.85
N GLY A 197 7.79 4.37 -6.31
CA GLY A 197 8.08 3.16 -5.56
C GLY A 197 9.46 3.28 -4.92
N LYS A 198 9.55 3.44 -3.60
CA LYS A 198 10.81 3.10 -2.91
C LYS A 198 10.86 1.58 -2.82
N ILE A 199 11.92 0.98 -3.37
CA ILE A 199 12.29 -0.39 -2.99
C ILE A 199 12.70 -0.30 -1.53
N ILE A 200 11.83 -0.77 -0.65
CA ILE A 200 12.04 -0.77 0.78
C ILE A 200 12.63 -2.14 1.14
N ASN A 201 13.78 -2.13 1.82
CA ASN A 201 14.28 -3.32 2.48
C ASN A 201 13.59 -3.43 3.84
N ASP A 202 12.53 -4.24 3.92
CA ASP A 202 11.72 -4.42 5.14
C ASP A 202 12.60 -4.77 6.35
N GLU A 203 13.65 -5.58 6.14
CA GLU A 203 14.55 -5.99 7.22
C GLU A 203 15.35 -4.81 7.79
N GLU A 204 15.89 -3.97 6.92
CA GLU A 204 16.71 -2.83 7.31
C GLU A 204 15.87 -1.74 7.95
N GLU A 205 14.71 -1.43 7.37
CA GLU A 205 13.82 -0.39 7.91
C GLU A 205 13.24 -0.82 9.25
N ALA A 206 12.78 -2.06 9.38
CA ALA A 206 12.26 -2.57 10.65
C ALA A 206 13.36 -2.66 11.72
N LEU A 207 14.59 -3.08 11.37
CA LEU A 207 15.72 -3.07 12.30
C LEU A 207 16.05 -1.65 12.78
N ASN A 208 16.13 -0.69 11.87
CA ASN A 208 16.36 0.73 12.21
C ASN A 208 15.25 1.29 13.10
N LEU A 209 13.99 0.90 12.83
CA LEU A 209 12.86 1.28 13.65
C LEU A 209 12.97 0.68 15.07
N VAL A 210 13.31 -0.60 15.20
CA VAL A 210 13.52 -1.27 16.49
C VAL A 210 14.67 -0.64 17.27
N LEU A 211 15.79 -0.34 16.62
CA LEU A 211 16.93 0.33 17.26
C LEU A 211 16.56 1.72 17.81
N LYS A 212 15.75 2.48 17.07
CA LYS A 212 15.35 3.84 17.43
C LYS A 212 14.19 3.88 18.43
N ARG A 213 13.20 3.01 18.28
CA ARG A 213 11.92 3.06 19.00
C ARG A 213 11.79 2.03 20.11
N LYS A 214 12.62 0.98 20.10
CA LYS A 214 12.67 -0.16 21.04
C LYS A 214 11.43 -1.05 21.04
N PHE A 215 10.24 -0.47 20.95
CA PHE A 215 8.95 -1.17 20.95
C PHE A 215 8.28 -1.01 19.59
N VAL A 216 8.16 -2.11 18.86
CA VAL A 216 7.66 -2.11 17.47
C VAL A 216 6.61 -3.19 17.29
N ILE A 217 5.53 -2.86 16.60
CA ILE A 217 4.54 -3.80 16.07
C ILE A 217 4.78 -3.96 14.57
N LEU A 218 5.08 -5.18 14.16
CA LEU A 218 5.08 -5.62 12.77
C LEU A 218 3.67 -6.10 12.42
N GLN A 219 2.95 -5.37 11.57
CA GLN A 219 1.61 -5.72 11.14
C GLN A 219 1.54 -6.03 9.64
N GLY A 220 0.48 -6.72 9.22
CA GLY A 220 0.22 -6.99 7.80
C GLY A 220 -0.58 -8.26 7.60
N ALA A 221 -0.92 -8.54 6.34
CA ALA A 221 -1.69 -9.72 5.97
C ALA A 221 -1.02 -11.03 6.42
N PRO A 222 -1.78 -12.12 6.59
CA PRO A 222 -1.23 -13.46 6.80
C PRO A 222 -0.21 -13.82 5.70
N GLY A 223 0.82 -14.58 6.05
CA GLY A 223 1.83 -15.04 5.08
C GLY A 223 2.86 -13.99 4.62
N THR A 224 2.87 -12.78 5.18
CA THR A 224 3.87 -11.73 4.87
C THR A 224 5.22 -11.89 5.58
N GLY A 225 5.34 -12.86 6.50
CA GLY A 225 6.60 -13.18 7.16
C GLY A 225 6.95 -12.35 8.40
N LYS A 226 5.96 -11.73 9.07
CA LYS A 226 6.14 -10.88 10.27
C LYS A 226 6.94 -11.57 11.39
N THR A 227 6.55 -12.77 11.77
CA THR A 227 7.23 -13.55 12.82
C THR A 227 8.65 -13.94 12.43
N ARG A 228 8.87 -14.25 11.13
CA ARG A 228 10.20 -14.50 10.59
C ARG A 228 11.07 -13.25 10.69
N LEU A 229 10.53 -12.10 10.29
CA LEU A 229 11.23 -10.82 10.37
C LEU A 229 11.59 -10.45 11.81
N ALA A 230 10.67 -10.63 12.77
CA ALA A 230 10.95 -10.39 14.19
C ALA A 230 12.15 -11.22 14.70
N LYS A 231 12.21 -12.50 14.33
CA LYS A 231 13.34 -13.39 14.68
C LYS A 231 14.65 -12.95 14.02
N ILE A 232 14.62 -12.57 12.74
CA ILE A 232 15.79 -12.05 12.02
C ILE A 232 16.31 -10.77 12.67
N ILE A 233 15.43 -9.84 13.04
CA ILE A 233 15.81 -8.61 13.75
C ILE A 233 16.49 -8.95 15.06
N SER A 234 15.92 -9.87 15.85
CA SER A 234 16.52 -10.30 17.13
C SER A 234 17.93 -10.86 16.95
N GLN A 235 18.13 -11.71 15.92
CA GLN A 235 19.45 -12.25 15.56
C GLN A 235 20.42 -11.15 15.14
N LYS A 236 19.99 -10.20 14.28
CA LYS A 236 20.83 -9.06 13.86
C LYS A 236 21.19 -8.12 15.01
N LEU A 237 20.36 -8.05 16.05
CA LEU A 237 20.67 -7.31 17.26
C LEU A 237 21.75 -8.01 18.10
N ASP A 238 21.99 -9.30 17.90
CA ASP A 238 22.74 -10.17 18.82
C ASP A 238 22.10 -10.15 20.22
N ALA A 239 20.78 -10.33 20.24
CA ALA A 239 19.97 -10.27 21.46
C ALA A 239 19.60 -11.66 21.98
N GLU A 240 19.65 -11.82 23.30
CA GLU A 240 19.02 -12.94 23.96
C GLU A 240 17.50 -12.87 23.75
N THR A 241 16.94 -13.89 23.11
CA THR A 241 15.58 -13.85 22.58
C THR A 241 14.61 -14.60 23.46
N PHE A 242 13.58 -13.90 23.93
CA PHE A 242 12.42 -14.46 24.60
C PHE A 242 11.24 -14.44 23.61
N PHE A 243 10.48 -15.52 23.50
CA PHE A 243 9.39 -15.65 22.54
C PHE A 243 8.12 -16.15 23.22
N THR A 244 7.01 -15.47 22.99
CA THR A 244 5.67 -15.92 23.38
C THR A 244 4.66 -15.61 22.27
N GLN A 245 3.55 -16.35 22.27
CA GLN A 245 2.41 -16.10 21.40
C GLN A 245 1.17 -15.85 22.25
N PHE A 246 0.48 -14.75 21.96
CA PHE A 246 -0.76 -14.41 22.65
C PHE A 246 -1.94 -15.19 22.10
N HIS A 247 -2.85 -15.53 23.00
CA HIS A 247 -4.10 -16.22 22.74
C HIS A 247 -5.19 -15.63 23.65
N ALA A 248 -6.46 -15.98 23.40
CA ALA A 248 -7.61 -15.34 24.04
C ALA A 248 -7.57 -15.40 25.58
N GLU A 249 -6.96 -16.44 26.14
CA GLU A 249 -6.89 -16.71 27.58
C GLU A 249 -5.57 -16.23 28.22
N THR A 250 -4.64 -15.66 27.44
CA THR A 250 -3.40 -15.11 27.99
C THR A 250 -3.73 -14.07 29.05
N SER A 251 -3.15 -14.23 30.24
CA SER A 251 -3.44 -13.39 31.40
C SER A 251 -2.20 -12.64 31.92
N TYR A 252 -2.42 -11.72 32.86
CA TYR A 252 -1.33 -11.04 33.58
C TYR A 252 -0.40 -12.06 34.29
N SER A 253 -0.96 -13.13 34.86
CA SER A 253 -0.19 -14.16 35.55
C SER A 253 0.72 -14.97 34.63
N ASP A 254 0.33 -15.16 33.37
CA ASP A 254 1.14 -15.90 32.39
C ASP A 254 2.27 -15.03 31.83
N PHE A 255 1.99 -13.74 31.65
CA PHE A 255 2.91 -12.83 30.98
C PHE A 255 3.85 -12.11 31.94
N ILE A 256 3.35 -11.68 33.10
CA ILE A 256 4.07 -10.86 34.08
C ILE A 256 4.39 -11.68 35.32
N TYR A 257 3.41 -11.91 36.19
CA TYR A 257 3.62 -12.56 37.47
C TYR A 257 2.32 -13.09 38.06
N GLY A 258 2.37 -14.31 38.58
CA GLY A 258 1.26 -14.95 39.27
C GLY A 258 1.74 -15.83 40.42
N ILE A 259 0.78 -16.51 41.04
CA ILE A 259 1.02 -17.58 42.00
C ILE A 259 0.25 -18.81 41.55
N ARG A 260 0.85 -19.99 41.68
CA ARG A 260 0.20 -21.26 41.35
C ARG A 260 0.29 -22.22 42.54
N PRO A 261 -0.68 -23.13 42.71
CA PRO A 261 -0.61 -24.12 43.76
C PRO A 261 0.60 -25.03 43.56
N ASP A 262 1.27 -25.33 44.66
CA ASP A 262 2.37 -26.28 44.72
C ASP A 262 1.79 -27.68 44.92
N LEU A 263 1.88 -28.50 43.87
CA LEU A 263 1.34 -29.86 43.85
C LEU A 263 2.28 -30.88 44.52
N GLU A 264 3.51 -30.50 44.85
CA GLU A 264 4.54 -31.41 45.37
C GLU A 264 4.60 -31.44 46.90
N SER A 265 4.18 -30.37 47.58
CA SER A 265 4.37 -30.24 49.03
C SER A 265 3.43 -31.08 49.90
N GLY A 266 2.40 -31.72 49.30
CA GLY A 266 1.35 -32.45 50.01
C GLY A 266 0.49 -31.59 50.96
N LYS A 267 0.70 -30.26 50.96
CA LYS A 267 -0.06 -29.25 51.71
C LYS A 267 -0.50 -28.16 50.72
N VAL A 268 -1.50 -27.35 51.09
CA VAL A 268 -1.86 -26.18 50.28
C VAL A 268 -0.76 -25.12 50.45
N SER A 269 0.22 -25.11 49.55
CA SER A 269 1.21 -24.05 49.38
C SER A 269 1.10 -23.43 47.98
N TYR A 270 1.63 -22.22 47.82
CA TYR A 270 1.68 -21.51 46.56
C TYR A 270 3.13 -21.18 46.23
N VAL A 271 3.50 -21.29 44.96
CA VAL A 271 4.80 -20.89 44.44
C VAL A 271 4.66 -19.73 43.47
N GLU A 272 5.68 -18.88 43.41
CA GLU A 272 5.76 -17.80 42.44
C GLU A 272 5.78 -18.38 41.01
N GLN A 273 5.00 -17.75 40.13
CA GLN A 273 5.05 -17.99 38.69
C GLN A 273 5.48 -16.70 38.03
N ARG A 274 6.73 -16.66 37.56
CA ARG A 274 7.26 -15.52 36.81
C ARG A 274 6.94 -15.73 35.33
N GLY A 275 6.27 -14.74 34.76
CA GLY A 275 5.91 -14.74 33.35
C GLY A 275 7.09 -14.33 32.47
N ILE A 276 6.92 -14.52 31.16
CA ILE A 276 8.02 -14.30 30.21
C ILE A 276 8.53 -12.85 30.18
N PHE A 277 7.66 -11.85 30.34
CA PHE A 277 8.07 -10.46 30.40
C PHE A 277 8.92 -10.18 31.63
N TYR A 278 8.55 -10.76 32.77
CA TYR A 278 9.30 -10.62 34.01
C TYR A 278 10.71 -11.17 33.83
N GLU A 279 10.83 -12.40 33.34
CA GLU A 279 12.13 -13.05 33.15
C GLU A 279 12.99 -12.32 32.12
N SER A 280 12.41 -11.88 31.01
CA SER A 280 13.15 -11.15 29.97
C SER A 280 13.60 -9.76 30.46
N LEU A 281 12.73 -9.02 31.16
CA LEU A 281 13.09 -7.71 31.70
C LEU A 281 14.16 -7.83 32.79
N LYS A 282 14.02 -8.79 33.71
CA LYS A 282 15.01 -9.06 34.75
C LYS A 282 16.36 -9.42 34.14
N THR A 283 16.38 -10.27 33.12
CA THR A 283 17.61 -10.62 32.39
C THR A 283 18.30 -9.37 31.82
N ALA A 284 17.53 -8.44 31.25
CA ALA A 284 18.07 -7.19 30.70
C ALA A 284 18.62 -6.24 31.77
N VAL A 285 17.95 -6.15 32.93
CA VAL A 285 18.39 -5.33 34.07
C VAL A 285 19.66 -5.90 34.70
N ASP A 286 19.70 -7.22 34.92
CA ASP A 286 20.83 -7.89 35.56
C ASP A 286 22.06 -7.94 34.63
N ASN A 287 21.86 -7.85 33.31
CA ASN A 287 22.91 -7.95 32.29
C ASN A 287 22.93 -6.74 31.32
N PRO A 288 23.35 -5.54 31.76
CA PRO A 288 23.25 -4.31 30.95
C PRO A 288 24.10 -4.31 29.66
N LYS A 289 25.05 -5.25 29.52
CA LYS A 289 25.89 -5.40 28.32
C LYS A 289 25.27 -6.31 27.26
N ILE A 290 24.29 -7.12 27.63
CA ILE A 290 23.62 -8.08 26.74
C ILE A 290 22.33 -7.42 26.27
N LYS A 291 22.06 -7.45 24.97
CA LYS A 291 20.75 -7.00 24.45
C LYS A 291 19.75 -8.12 24.68
N VAL A 292 18.53 -7.74 25.02
CA VAL A 292 17.44 -8.69 25.22
C VAL A 292 16.27 -8.29 24.34
N ALA A 293 15.70 -9.26 23.63
CA ALA A 293 14.56 -9.05 22.75
C ALA A 293 13.40 -9.94 23.18
N LEU A 294 12.26 -9.33 23.52
CA LEU A 294 11.01 -10.02 23.73
C LEU A 294 10.17 -9.97 22.46
N ILE A 295 9.92 -11.13 21.86
CA ILE A 295 9.03 -11.28 20.71
C ILE A 295 7.65 -11.73 21.20
N ILE A 296 6.62 -10.96 20.85
CA ILE A 296 5.22 -11.26 21.17
C ILE A 296 4.46 -11.48 19.86
N ASP A 297 4.22 -12.74 19.53
CA ASP A 297 3.49 -13.11 18.32
C ASP A 297 1.97 -12.97 18.54
N GLU A 298 1.25 -12.51 17.52
CA GLU A 298 -0.22 -12.38 17.54
C GLU A 298 -0.76 -11.50 18.68
N ILE A 299 -0.15 -10.33 18.89
CA ILE A 299 -0.42 -9.46 20.05
C ILE A 299 -1.91 -9.08 20.20
N ASN A 300 -2.66 -8.99 19.11
CA ASN A 300 -4.09 -8.67 19.14
C ASN A 300 -5.00 -9.83 19.58
N ARG A 301 -4.48 -11.05 19.74
CA ARG A 301 -5.28 -12.22 20.18
C ARG A 301 -5.58 -12.26 21.67
N ALA A 302 -4.98 -11.38 22.47
CA ALA A 302 -5.27 -11.26 23.89
C ALA A 302 -5.83 -9.87 24.24
N ASN A 303 -6.53 -9.77 25.38
CA ASN A 303 -6.92 -8.47 25.93
C ASN A 303 -5.68 -7.78 26.53
N LEU A 304 -5.07 -6.89 25.76
CA LEU A 304 -3.80 -6.24 26.12
C LEU A 304 -3.87 -5.43 27.40
N SER A 305 -5.00 -4.80 27.70
CA SER A 305 -5.20 -4.07 28.96
C SER A 305 -5.11 -5.01 30.16
N ASN A 306 -5.68 -6.22 30.05
CA ASN A 306 -5.63 -7.23 31.10
C ASN A 306 -4.25 -7.89 31.21
N VAL A 307 -3.61 -8.16 30.08
CA VAL A 307 -2.29 -8.84 30.06
C VAL A 307 -1.18 -7.93 30.57
N LEU A 308 -1.18 -6.65 30.17
CA LEU A 308 -0.13 -5.70 30.54
C LEU A 308 -0.36 -5.06 31.91
N GLY A 309 -1.62 -4.82 32.30
CA GLY A 309 -1.91 -4.22 33.60
C GLY A 309 -1.09 -2.93 33.86
N PRO A 310 -0.49 -2.75 35.05
CA PRO A 310 0.29 -1.56 35.39
C PRO A 310 1.57 -1.36 34.56
N ILE A 311 2.18 -2.45 34.07
CA ILE A 311 3.44 -2.38 33.30
C ILE A 311 3.26 -1.66 31.97
N PHE A 312 2.01 -1.46 31.54
CA PHE A 312 1.68 -0.67 30.37
C PHE A 312 2.30 0.74 30.43
N TYR A 313 2.47 1.31 31.63
CA TYR A 313 3.17 2.57 31.86
C TYR A 313 4.63 2.55 31.38
N LEU A 314 5.33 1.43 31.56
CA LEU A 314 6.76 1.29 31.26
C LEU A 314 7.10 1.39 29.77
N PHE A 315 6.11 1.20 28.88
CA PHE A 315 6.28 1.30 27.43
C PHE A 315 6.26 2.74 26.89
N GLU A 316 6.14 3.74 27.76
CA GLU A 316 6.09 5.13 27.35
C GLU A 316 7.45 5.62 26.84
N TYR A 317 7.50 5.94 25.55
CA TYR A 317 8.71 6.37 24.88
C TYR A 317 9.11 7.77 25.39
N GLN A 318 10.30 7.89 26.00
CA GLN A 318 10.83 9.10 26.66
C GLN A 318 10.28 9.41 28.06
N LEU A 319 10.13 8.39 28.91
CA LEU A 319 10.13 8.59 30.37
C LEU A 319 11.51 9.11 30.82
N ASN A 320 11.72 10.42 30.70
CA ASN A 320 12.92 11.09 31.24
C ASN A 320 12.76 11.43 32.73
N ASP A 321 11.56 11.24 33.29
CA ASP A 321 11.22 11.59 34.67
C ASP A 321 11.13 10.32 35.52
N ASN A 322 12.22 10.01 36.22
CA ASN A 322 12.49 8.74 36.92
C ASN A 322 11.73 8.58 38.26
N SER A 323 10.50 9.09 38.38
CA SER A 323 9.85 9.23 39.70
C SER A 323 8.86 8.11 40.05
N VAL A 324 8.43 7.28 39.09
CA VAL A 324 7.40 6.25 39.32
C VAL A 324 8.02 4.86 39.28
N GLU A 325 7.95 4.14 40.39
CA GLU A 325 8.27 2.71 40.48
C GLU A 325 7.03 1.87 40.20
N ILE A 326 7.15 0.90 39.27
CA ILE A 326 6.10 -0.05 38.92
C ILE A 326 6.47 -1.43 39.48
N ASP A 327 5.60 -2.01 40.30
CA ASP A 327 5.72 -3.40 40.76
C ASP A 327 5.36 -4.34 39.61
N ILE A 328 6.29 -5.22 39.22
CA ILE A 328 6.05 -6.27 38.23
C ILE A 328 5.82 -7.64 38.90
N GLY A 329 5.68 -7.68 40.23
CA GLY A 329 5.44 -8.88 41.03
C GLY A 329 6.67 -9.38 41.77
N GLY A 330 6.46 -10.22 42.80
CA GLY A 330 7.54 -10.82 43.58
C GLY A 330 8.42 -9.78 44.31
N LYS A 331 7.87 -8.59 44.63
CA LYS A 331 8.58 -7.44 45.20
C LYS A 331 9.69 -6.90 44.29
N TYR A 332 9.55 -7.07 42.98
CA TYR A 332 10.49 -6.52 42.00
C TYR A 332 9.90 -5.26 41.38
N TRP A 333 10.54 -4.14 41.65
CA TRP A 333 10.09 -2.81 41.24
C TRP A 333 11.00 -2.27 40.15
N VAL A 334 10.39 -1.68 39.11
CA VAL A 334 11.12 -1.14 37.97
C VAL A 334 10.65 0.29 37.70
N THR A 335 11.60 1.21 37.57
CA THR A 335 11.31 2.60 37.17
C THR A 335 11.20 2.75 35.67
N ASN A 336 12.09 2.10 34.92
CA ASN A 336 12.17 2.21 33.47
C ASN A 336 12.58 0.89 32.81
N ILE A 337 12.15 0.70 31.57
CA ILE A 337 12.70 -0.35 30.70
C ILE A 337 14.14 0.01 30.33
N PRO A 338 15.12 -0.90 30.50
CA PRO A 338 16.52 -0.60 30.25
C PRO A 338 16.80 -0.48 28.74
N SER A 339 17.82 0.30 28.37
CA SER A 339 18.08 0.69 26.97
C SER A 339 18.52 -0.46 26.06
N ASN A 340 18.96 -1.58 26.65
CA ASN A 340 19.32 -2.84 26.01
C ASN A 340 18.10 -3.77 25.78
N TYR A 341 16.90 -3.39 26.20
CA TYR A 341 15.67 -4.18 26.03
C TYR A 341 14.86 -3.73 24.82
N TYR A 342 14.40 -4.69 24.02
CA TYR A 342 13.62 -4.49 22.81
C TYR A 342 12.36 -5.34 22.86
N VAL A 343 11.23 -4.81 22.38
CA VAL A 343 9.98 -5.55 22.27
C VAL A 343 9.50 -5.51 20.83
N ILE A 344 9.37 -6.67 20.21
CA ILE A 344 8.95 -6.82 18.81
C ILE A 344 7.68 -7.65 18.79
N CYS A 345 6.58 -7.03 18.42
CA CYS A 345 5.29 -7.67 18.38
C CYS A 345 4.88 -7.96 16.93
N THR A 346 4.07 -8.98 16.70
CA THR A 346 3.44 -9.21 15.40
C THR A 346 1.92 -9.12 15.51
N MET A 347 1.27 -8.66 14.43
CA MET A 347 -0.18 -8.50 14.37
C MET A 347 -0.70 -8.87 12.97
N ASN A 348 -1.69 -9.76 12.89
CA ASN A 348 -2.44 -9.96 11.66
C ASN A 348 -3.48 -8.86 11.49
N THR A 349 -3.54 -8.25 10.31
CA THR A 349 -4.52 -7.20 9.97
C THR A 349 -5.84 -7.75 9.43
N ALA A 350 -5.84 -9.00 8.95
CA ALA A 350 -7.04 -9.66 8.42
C ALA A 350 -8.00 -10.13 9.54
N ASP A 351 -7.45 -10.44 10.72
CA ASP A 351 -8.21 -10.99 11.85
C ASP A 351 -9.00 -9.86 12.56
N ARG A 352 -10.22 -9.57 12.09
CA ARG A 352 -11.06 -8.46 12.60
C ARG A 352 -11.85 -8.79 13.88
N SER A 353 -11.93 -10.06 14.27
CA SER A 353 -12.58 -10.53 15.50
C SER A 353 -11.73 -10.34 16.77
N LEU A 354 -10.53 -9.78 16.63
CA LEU A 354 -9.53 -9.68 17.68
C LEU A 354 -9.67 -8.40 18.52
N ALA A 355 -9.05 -8.39 19.69
CA ALA A 355 -9.16 -7.29 20.65
C ALA A 355 -8.70 -5.96 20.01
N VAL A 356 -9.54 -4.92 20.12
CA VAL A 356 -9.23 -3.60 19.58
C VAL A 356 -7.98 -3.05 20.27
N VAL A 357 -6.93 -2.81 19.48
CA VAL A 357 -5.72 -2.15 19.99
C VAL A 357 -6.03 -0.67 20.23
N ASP A 358 -6.08 -0.28 21.50
CA ASP A 358 -6.41 1.09 21.92
C ASP A 358 -5.37 2.13 21.46
N PHE A 359 -5.81 3.38 21.32
CA PHE A 359 -4.98 4.55 20.96
C PHE A 359 -3.80 4.73 21.90
N ALA A 360 -3.92 4.37 23.19
CA ALA A 360 -2.81 4.41 24.13
C ALA A 360 -1.62 3.53 23.66
N LEU A 361 -1.90 2.34 23.13
CA LEU A 361 -0.86 1.42 22.66
C LEU A 361 -0.26 1.91 21.34
N ARG A 362 -1.08 2.49 20.46
CA ARG A 362 -0.61 3.14 19.22
C ARG A 362 0.40 4.26 19.47
N ARG A 363 0.32 4.97 20.60
CA ARG A 363 1.29 6.02 20.96
C ARG A 363 2.62 5.47 21.48
N ARG A 364 2.61 4.28 22.10
CA ARG A 364 3.77 3.69 22.78
C ARG A 364 4.61 2.81 21.86
N PHE A 365 3.96 2.08 20.97
CA PHE A 365 4.62 1.25 19.97
C PHE A 365 4.77 2.00 18.65
N ALA A 366 5.89 1.81 17.95
CA ALA A 366 6.00 2.18 16.56
C ALA A 366 5.42 1.07 15.67
N TRP A 367 4.80 1.43 14.56
CA TRP A 367 4.08 0.49 13.70
C TRP A 367 4.79 0.37 12.36
N TYR A 368 5.08 -0.87 11.96
CA TYR A 368 5.64 -1.20 10.67
C TYR A 368 4.69 -2.13 9.93
N THR A 369 4.29 -1.77 8.70
CA THR A 369 3.34 -2.57 7.92
C THR A 369 4.07 -3.30 6.82
N LEU A 370 4.13 -4.63 6.92
CA LEU A 370 4.65 -5.49 5.87
C LEU A 370 3.60 -5.62 4.78
N LYS A 371 4.01 -5.37 3.54
CA LYS A 371 3.19 -5.60 2.35
C LYS A 371 3.61 -6.90 1.67
N PRO A 372 2.68 -7.61 1.02
CA PRO A 372 3.04 -8.73 0.16
C PRO A 372 4.05 -8.29 -0.90
N HIS A 373 5.11 -9.07 -1.09
CA HIS A 373 6.18 -8.78 -2.04
C HIS A 373 6.66 -10.06 -2.71
N MET A 374 7.20 -9.94 -3.92
CA MET A 374 7.81 -11.09 -4.60
C MET A 374 9.08 -11.53 -3.88
N ILE A 375 9.27 -12.84 -3.79
CA ILE A 375 10.47 -13.46 -3.23
C ILE A 375 11.16 -14.35 -4.26
N GLU A 376 12.42 -14.65 -3.99
CA GLU A 376 13.15 -15.64 -4.77
C GLU A 376 12.74 -17.07 -4.38
N SER A 377 12.83 -17.98 -5.35
CA SER A 377 12.61 -19.40 -5.07
C SER A 377 13.81 -19.96 -4.30
N THR A 378 13.53 -20.90 -3.40
CA THR A 378 14.59 -21.66 -2.70
C THR A 378 14.81 -23.00 -3.40
N GLU A 379 15.86 -23.73 -3.01
CA GLU A 379 16.11 -25.09 -3.52
C GLU A 379 14.92 -26.03 -3.26
N THR A 380 14.18 -25.80 -2.18
CA THR A 380 13.06 -26.65 -1.74
C THR A 380 11.69 -26.17 -2.21
N ASN A 381 11.49 -24.86 -2.37
CA ASN A 381 10.18 -24.27 -2.69
C ASN A 381 10.31 -23.28 -3.83
N LYS A 382 9.43 -23.43 -4.83
CA LYS A 382 9.29 -22.51 -5.96
C LYS A 382 8.27 -21.43 -5.62
N PHE A 383 8.58 -20.20 -5.99
CA PHE A 383 7.67 -19.08 -5.88
C PHE A 383 6.85 -18.92 -7.16
N PHE A 384 5.54 -19.11 -7.07
CA PHE A 384 4.59 -19.02 -8.18
C PHE A 384 4.25 -17.56 -8.46
N LYS A 385 5.14 -16.91 -9.22
CA LYS A 385 5.08 -15.48 -9.53
C LYS A 385 3.80 -15.08 -10.26
N GLU A 386 3.32 -15.90 -11.19
CA GLU A 386 2.14 -15.59 -12.01
C GLU A 386 0.89 -15.50 -11.14
N ASP A 387 0.69 -16.45 -10.23
CA ASP A 387 -0.43 -16.45 -9.28
C ASP A 387 -0.37 -15.27 -8.32
N PHE A 388 0.81 -14.97 -7.77
CA PHE A 388 1.00 -13.81 -6.89
C PHE A 388 0.69 -12.50 -7.63
N LEU A 389 1.17 -12.35 -8.87
CA LEU A 389 0.94 -11.16 -9.68
C LEU A 389 -0.54 -11.01 -10.04
N ALA A 390 -1.25 -12.10 -10.34
CA ALA A 390 -2.69 -12.07 -10.58
C ALA A 390 -3.46 -11.54 -9.36
N PHE A 391 -3.18 -12.06 -8.16
CA PHE A 391 -3.74 -11.53 -6.91
C PHE A 391 -3.37 -10.05 -6.72
N ASN A 392 -2.11 -9.70 -6.91
CA ASN A 392 -1.65 -8.32 -6.76
C ASN A 392 -2.37 -7.37 -7.72
N GLU A 393 -2.62 -7.78 -8.96
CA GLU A 393 -3.39 -6.99 -9.93
C GLU A 393 -4.84 -6.82 -9.51
N ILE A 394 -5.51 -7.90 -9.09
CA ILE A 394 -6.90 -7.85 -8.62
C ILE A 394 -7.03 -6.92 -7.39
N PHE A 395 -6.18 -7.09 -6.38
CA PHE A 395 -6.17 -6.20 -5.21
C PHE A 395 -5.85 -4.76 -5.62
N ASN A 396 -4.83 -4.55 -6.47
CA ASN A 396 -4.47 -3.22 -6.93
C ASN A 396 -5.54 -2.55 -7.78
N TRP A 397 -6.44 -3.28 -8.43
CA TRP A 397 -7.53 -2.66 -9.21
C TRP A 397 -8.81 -2.45 -8.43
N TYR A 398 -9.19 -3.42 -7.60
CA TYR A 398 -10.55 -3.51 -7.07
C TYR A 398 -10.64 -3.26 -5.56
N ALA A 399 -9.59 -3.58 -4.80
CA ALA A 399 -9.62 -3.42 -3.35
C ALA A 399 -9.58 -1.95 -2.93
N ASN A 400 -10.39 -1.55 -1.96
CA ASN A 400 -10.28 -0.24 -1.33
C ASN A 400 -9.04 -0.15 -0.41
N SER A 401 -8.78 1.03 0.17
CA SER A 401 -7.58 1.26 0.98
C SER A 401 -7.45 0.33 2.19
N GLU A 402 -8.56 -0.07 2.81
CA GLU A 402 -8.55 -0.97 3.96
C GLU A 402 -8.36 -2.43 3.53
N GLU A 403 -9.00 -2.80 2.43
CA GLU A 403 -8.95 -4.15 1.84
C GLU A 403 -7.58 -4.52 1.26
N LEU A 404 -6.76 -3.54 0.86
CA LEU A 404 -5.37 -3.80 0.43
C LEU A 404 -4.56 -4.58 1.48
N SER A 405 -4.87 -4.40 2.76
CA SER A 405 -4.20 -5.11 3.87
C SER A 405 -4.64 -6.57 4.03
N LEU A 406 -5.59 -7.04 3.21
CA LEU A 406 -6.08 -8.41 3.18
C LEU A 406 -5.41 -9.27 2.11
N GLN A 407 -4.60 -8.67 1.23
CA GLN A 407 -3.92 -9.43 0.18
C GLN A 407 -3.03 -10.53 0.79
N PRO A 408 -3.26 -11.81 0.44
CA PRO A 408 -2.45 -12.91 0.95
C PRO A 408 -0.96 -12.68 0.67
N GLY A 409 -0.14 -12.90 1.69
CA GLY A 409 1.31 -12.73 1.58
C GLY A 409 1.96 -13.79 0.71
N GLN A 410 3.23 -13.54 0.37
CA GLN A 410 4.05 -14.37 -0.50
C GLN A 410 4.18 -15.84 -0.07
N ALA A 411 3.99 -16.15 1.21
CA ALA A 411 4.05 -17.53 1.70
C ALA A 411 2.95 -18.44 1.10
N TYR A 412 1.78 -17.90 0.74
CA TYR A 412 0.71 -18.67 0.09
C TYR A 412 1.07 -19.13 -1.32
N PHE A 413 2.08 -18.50 -1.94
CA PHE A 413 2.51 -18.75 -3.31
C PHE A 413 3.86 -19.49 -3.37
N LEU A 414 4.27 -20.10 -2.24
CA LEU A 414 5.41 -21.01 -2.17
C LEU A 414 4.93 -22.46 -2.19
N ALA A 415 5.37 -23.21 -3.20
CA ALA A 415 5.05 -24.63 -3.33
C ALA A 415 6.21 -25.38 -3.99
N LYS A 416 6.34 -26.70 -3.75
CA LYS A 416 7.38 -27.54 -4.35
C LYS A 416 7.20 -27.66 -5.86
N ASP A 417 5.96 -27.81 -6.28
CA ASP A 417 5.54 -28.02 -7.66
C ASP A 417 4.15 -27.44 -7.93
N LYS A 418 3.70 -27.58 -9.18
CA LYS A 418 2.43 -27.01 -9.65
C LYS A 418 1.21 -27.70 -9.03
N GLU A 419 1.34 -28.97 -8.64
CA GLU A 419 0.24 -29.72 -8.02
C GLU A 419 0.00 -29.23 -6.60
N GLU A 420 1.07 -29.05 -5.82
CA GLU A 420 0.98 -28.43 -4.49
C GLU A 420 0.41 -27.01 -4.60
N MET A 421 0.83 -26.21 -5.60
CA MET A 421 0.28 -24.86 -5.78
C MET A 421 -1.22 -24.90 -6.08
N LYS A 422 -1.69 -25.81 -6.95
CA LYS A 422 -3.14 -25.98 -7.20
C LYS A 422 -3.90 -26.35 -5.93
N ASN A 423 -3.34 -27.22 -5.09
CA ASN A 423 -3.95 -27.58 -3.81
C ASN A 423 -3.99 -26.38 -2.86
N ARG A 424 -2.96 -25.53 -2.82
CA ARG A 424 -2.99 -24.28 -2.05
C ARG A 424 -4.04 -23.31 -2.57
N ILE A 425 -4.17 -23.16 -3.89
CA ILE A 425 -5.22 -22.33 -4.48
C ILE A 425 -6.60 -22.83 -4.04
N ARG A 426 -6.83 -24.14 -4.12
CA ARG A 426 -8.11 -24.78 -3.79
C ARG A 426 -8.47 -24.76 -2.31
N TYR A 427 -7.51 -25.08 -1.44
CA TYR A 427 -7.81 -25.34 -0.02
C TYR A 427 -7.37 -24.21 0.92
N GLU A 428 -6.60 -23.23 0.44
CA GLU A 428 -6.17 -22.09 1.25
C GLU A 428 -6.68 -20.76 0.67
N LEU A 429 -6.38 -20.46 -0.60
CA LEU A 429 -6.72 -19.16 -1.20
C LEU A 429 -8.20 -19.00 -1.55
N LEU A 430 -8.83 -20.01 -2.15
CA LEU A 430 -10.26 -19.98 -2.50
C LEU A 430 -11.14 -19.83 -1.26
N PRO A 431 -10.98 -20.63 -0.18
CA PRO A 431 -11.75 -20.43 1.05
C PRO A 431 -11.55 -19.05 1.68
N LEU A 432 -10.30 -18.55 1.68
CA LEU A 432 -9.99 -17.22 2.21
C LEU A 432 -10.71 -16.10 1.46
N ILE A 433 -10.71 -16.14 0.13
CA ILE A 433 -11.43 -15.14 -0.68
C ILE A 433 -12.95 -15.28 -0.53
N ARG A 434 -13.49 -16.51 -0.43
CA ARG A 434 -14.90 -16.74 -0.12
C ARG A 434 -15.30 -16.12 1.22
N GLU A 435 -14.47 -16.25 2.25
CA GLU A 435 -14.69 -15.64 3.56
C GLU A 435 -14.72 -14.11 3.47
N TYR A 436 -13.73 -13.50 2.80
CA TYR A 436 -13.72 -12.04 2.59
C TYR A 436 -15.00 -11.55 1.90
N LEU A 437 -15.45 -12.23 0.85
CA LEU A 437 -16.68 -11.87 0.13
C LEU A 437 -17.93 -12.07 0.99
N ALA A 438 -17.98 -13.12 1.82
CA ALA A 438 -19.08 -13.36 2.75
C ALA A 438 -19.19 -12.27 3.84
N GLU A 439 -18.06 -11.69 4.25
CA GLU A 439 -18.01 -10.53 5.17
C GLU A 439 -18.30 -9.18 4.48
N GLY A 440 -18.59 -9.19 3.17
CA GLY A 440 -18.87 -7.97 2.40
C GLY A 440 -17.61 -7.19 1.98
N LEU A 441 -16.45 -7.83 2.01
CA LEU A 441 -15.17 -7.27 1.56
C LEU A 441 -14.86 -7.72 0.14
N LEU A 442 -14.07 -6.94 -0.60
CA LEU A 442 -13.61 -7.25 -1.96
C LEU A 442 -14.76 -7.46 -2.97
N LEU A 443 -15.95 -6.90 -2.71
CA LEU A 443 -17.12 -7.09 -3.58
C LEU A 443 -16.85 -6.66 -5.04
N ASN A 444 -16.08 -5.59 -5.23
CA ASN A 444 -15.68 -5.12 -6.56
C ASN A 444 -14.77 -6.11 -7.30
N ALA A 445 -14.05 -6.97 -6.57
CA ALA A 445 -13.11 -7.94 -7.12
C ALA A 445 -13.74 -9.31 -7.40
N ARG A 446 -15.03 -9.49 -7.08
CA ARG A 446 -15.73 -10.77 -7.10
C ARG A 446 -15.59 -11.51 -8.42
N ASP A 447 -15.85 -10.81 -9.53
CA ASP A 447 -15.90 -11.44 -10.85
C ASP A 447 -14.49 -11.79 -11.36
N GLU A 448 -13.47 -11.02 -11.00
CA GLU A 448 -12.07 -11.33 -11.31
C GLU A 448 -11.56 -12.54 -10.53
N PHE A 449 -11.91 -12.65 -9.24
CA PHE A 449 -11.57 -13.85 -8.47
C PHE A 449 -12.31 -15.08 -8.99
N ALA A 450 -13.59 -14.95 -9.36
CA ALA A 450 -14.34 -16.05 -9.95
C ALA A 450 -13.68 -16.56 -11.22
N LYS A 451 -13.24 -15.65 -12.09
CA LYS A 451 -12.47 -15.99 -13.29
C LYS A 451 -11.13 -16.65 -12.95
N TYR A 452 -10.35 -16.06 -12.03
CA TYR A 452 -9.05 -16.60 -11.63
C TYR A 452 -9.15 -18.04 -11.11
N PHE A 453 -10.08 -18.33 -10.21
CA PHE A 453 -10.24 -19.69 -9.65
C PHE A 453 -10.72 -20.68 -10.70
N TYR A 454 -11.64 -20.28 -11.58
CA TYR A 454 -12.07 -21.12 -12.68
C TYR A 454 -10.90 -21.47 -13.61
N ASP A 455 -10.09 -20.48 -14.00
CA ASP A 455 -8.95 -20.68 -14.89
C ASP A 455 -7.84 -21.56 -14.27
N GLN A 456 -7.61 -21.46 -12.95
CA GLN A 456 -6.53 -22.20 -12.29
C GLN A 456 -6.91 -23.62 -11.83
N ILE A 457 -8.14 -23.80 -11.33
CA ILE A 457 -8.57 -25.02 -10.64
C ILE A 457 -9.95 -25.55 -11.08
N GLU A 458 -10.60 -24.92 -12.07
CA GLU A 458 -11.93 -25.31 -12.61
C GLU A 458 -13.04 -25.28 -11.55
N GLU A 459 -12.90 -24.44 -10.52
CA GLU A 459 -13.90 -24.27 -9.46
C GLU A 459 -14.59 -22.93 -9.53
N VAL A 460 -15.89 -22.94 -9.27
CA VAL A 460 -16.71 -21.75 -9.17
C VAL A 460 -16.57 -21.12 -7.79
N LEU A 461 -16.50 -19.80 -7.73
CA LEU A 461 -16.36 -19.07 -6.48
C LEU A 461 -17.61 -19.20 -5.59
N PHE A 462 -18.78 -19.38 -6.20
CA PHE A 462 -20.06 -19.61 -5.52
C PHE A 462 -20.66 -20.90 -6.05
N GLU A 463 -21.10 -21.76 -5.13
CA GLU A 463 -21.90 -22.95 -5.43
C GLU A 463 -23.39 -22.65 -5.43
#